data_AF-A0A933THI5-F1
#
_entry.id   AF-A0A933THI5-F1
#
_cell.length_a   1.000
_cell.length_b   1.000
_cell.length_c   1.000
_cell.angle_alpha   90.00
_cell.angle_beta   90.00
_cell.angle_gamma   90.00
#
_symmetry.space_group_name_H-M   'P 1'
#
loop_
_entity.id
_entity.type
_entity.pdbx_description
1 polymer ?
#
loop_
_entity_poly.entity_id
_entity_poly.type
_entity_poly.pdbx_seq_one_letter_code
_entity_poly.pdbx_strand_id
1 'polypeptide(L)'
;MLKRIALTAALTLAVAAPTAAGDPVAPALKAARERTKDLPSLPGRVEAAADGPLWITLASSDVGALETQMLPLQAPVARSDRAEVYRVSPELLPALSSFMHEKFHRCGGFFAHRSREEAEGDLAAPVRAAAAGPYVMDQRAVVEPLLGRVQESELRSTMDSLAAFHDRFYSSDPGAESARWLQARWQSLVKGLPGASAQAVAHQGWQQPSVVLSIPGAERPDEIVVLGGHLDSINSRAGKAGRAPGADDNASGIAVLTEAVRVLVAAGWRPRRTVEFMGYAAEEVGLRGSQDIAARYARAGRKVVGVIQYDMSAFAGSGHGIFLLTDNVDRGLSAFVGELVDAYAGVPRGETDCGYACSDHASWDKNGFPAAMAFESRSDDMNPGIHTDRDTLAGAGGDAAHAVPFAKLAVAFAVELAKTAQRP
;
A
#
# COMPACT_ATOMS: atom_id res chain seq x y z
N MET A 1 -45.85 52.00 -22.11
CA MET A 1 -44.54 51.93 -21.43
C MET A 1 -44.50 50.67 -20.59
N LEU A 2 -43.45 49.88 -20.80
CA LEU A 2 -43.01 48.63 -20.17
C LEU A 2 -43.64 48.20 -18.82
N LYS A 3 -43.99 46.92 -18.71
CA LYS A 3 -43.43 46.06 -17.63
C LYS A 3 -42.91 44.76 -18.24
N ARG A 4 -41.62 44.52 -17.99
CA ARG A 4 -40.78 43.43 -18.50
C ARG A 4 -40.95 42.16 -17.67
N ILE A 5 -40.69 41.07 -18.37
CA ILE A 5 -40.48 39.67 -17.96
C ILE A 5 -39.55 39.54 -16.74
N ALA A 6 -39.91 38.65 -15.82
CA ALA A 6 -38.96 37.90 -15.00
C ALA A 6 -39.50 36.48 -14.78
N LEU A 7 -38.97 35.55 -15.56
CA LEU A 7 -39.10 34.11 -15.39
C LEU A 7 -38.07 33.70 -14.32
N THR A 8 -38.51 33.16 -13.19
CA THR A 8 -37.61 32.55 -12.21
C THR A 8 -37.99 31.08 -12.08
N ALA A 9 -37.34 30.25 -12.88
CA ALA A 9 -37.35 28.80 -12.70
C ALA A 9 -36.42 28.49 -11.52
N ALA A 10 -36.99 28.19 -10.35
CA ALA A 10 -36.25 27.59 -9.25
C ALA A 10 -36.12 26.09 -9.53
N LEU A 11 -35.02 25.70 -10.18
CA LEU A 11 -34.62 24.30 -10.30
C LEU A 11 -34.10 23.85 -8.93
N THR A 12 -34.97 23.34 -8.08
CA THR A 12 -34.56 22.62 -6.87
C THR A 12 -34.09 21.23 -7.32
N LEU A 13 -32.77 21.03 -7.44
CA LEU A 13 -32.22 19.68 -7.43
C LEU A 13 -32.49 19.09 -6.04
N ALA A 14 -33.57 18.31 -5.93
CA ALA A 14 -33.71 17.36 -4.85
C ALA A 14 -32.59 16.32 -5.03
N VAL A 15 -31.49 16.46 -4.30
CA VAL A 15 -30.57 15.36 -4.07
C VAL A 15 -31.36 14.31 -3.32
N ALA A 16 -31.75 13.26 -4.03
CA ALA A 16 -32.33 12.09 -3.40
C ALA A 16 -31.32 11.56 -2.38
N ALA A 17 -31.72 11.55 -1.11
CA ALA A 17 -30.97 10.83 -0.09
C ALA A 17 -30.80 9.38 -0.56
N PRO A 18 -29.61 8.76 -0.39
CA PRO A 18 -29.42 7.37 -0.76
C PRO A 18 -30.46 6.54 -0.01
N THR A 19 -31.34 5.88 -0.75
CA THR A 19 -32.26 4.90 -0.20
C THR A 19 -31.44 3.82 0.51
N ALA A 20 -31.85 3.46 1.72
CA ALA A 20 -31.30 2.38 2.52
C ALA A 20 -31.37 1.03 1.78
N ALA A 21 -30.47 0.79 0.84
CA ALA A 21 -29.99 -0.55 0.57
C ALA A 21 -29.16 -0.94 1.79
N GLY A 22 -29.59 -1.97 2.52
CA GLY A 22 -28.91 -2.42 3.73
C GLY A 22 -27.41 -2.58 3.48
N ASP A 23 -26.61 -1.97 4.35
CA ASP A 23 -25.15 -1.93 4.28
C ASP A 23 -24.57 -3.34 3.99
N PRO A 24 -24.11 -3.62 2.74
CA PRO A 24 -23.67 -4.95 2.34
C PRO A 24 -22.34 -5.34 2.99
N VAL A 25 -21.67 -4.40 3.66
CA VAL A 25 -20.35 -4.58 4.24
C VAL A 25 -20.40 -5.43 5.50
N ALA A 26 -21.36 -5.20 6.40
CA ALA A 26 -21.47 -5.96 7.66
C ALA A 26 -21.72 -7.47 7.44
N PRO A 27 -22.62 -7.90 6.53
CA PRO A 27 -22.76 -9.30 6.15
C PRO A 27 -21.49 -9.88 5.50
N ALA A 28 -20.78 -9.11 4.65
CA ALA A 28 -19.56 -9.57 3.99
C ALA A 28 -18.40 -9.77 4.99
N LEU A 29 -18.21 -8.84 5.92
CA LEU A 29 -17.27 -8.95 7.04
C LEU A 29 -17.62 -10.13 7.94
N LYS A 30 -18.90 -10.33 8.27
CA LYS A 30 -19.37 -11.47 9.06
C LYS A 30 -19.09 -12.79 8.36
N ALA A 31 -19.43 -12.92 7.08
CA ALA A 31 -19.17 -14.12 6.29
C ALA A 31 -17.68 -14.41 6.13
N ALA A 32 -16.84 -13.38 5.99
CA ALA A 32 -15.39 -13.53 6.00
C ALA A 32 -14.87 -14.02 7.36
N ARG A 33 -15.33 -13.45 8.48
CA ARG A 33 -15.02 -13.95 9.83
C ARG A 33 -15.42 -15.41 10.01
N GLU A 34 -16.58 -15.83 9.49
CA GLU A 34 -17.01 -17.23 9.50
C GLU A 34 -16.09 -18.13 8.66
N ARG A 35 -15.69 -17.70 7.46
CA ARG A 35 -14.75 -18.42 6.58
C ARG A 35 -13.32 -18.49 7.13
N THR A 36 -12.92 -17.56 7.99
CA THR A 36 -11.60 -17.58 8.64
C THR A 36 -11.48 -18.60 9.77
N LYS A 37 -12.58 -19.21 10.22
CA LYS A 37 -12.56 -20.21 11.30
C LYS A 37 -11.75 -21.47 10.95
N ASP A 38 -11.70 -21.81 9.67
CA ASP A 38 -10.98 -22.98 9.15
C ASP A 38 -9.56 -22.65 8.64
N LEU A 39 -9.19 -21.36 8.59
CA LEU A 39 -7.81 -20.98 8.34
C LEU A 39 -6.97 -21.32 9.58
N PRO A 40 -5.68 -21.69 9.43
CA PRO A 40 -4.80 -21.87 10.58
C PRO A 40 -4.92 -20.66 11.49
N SER A 41 -5.14 -20.88 12.79
CA SER A 41 -5.11 -19.78 13.74
C SER A 41 -3.79 -19.05 13.55
N LEU A 42 -3.83 -17.72 13.48
CA LEU A 42 -2.61 -16.91 13.58
C LEU A 42 -1.80 -17.45 14.77
N PRO A 43 -0.45 -17.49 14.69
CA PRO A 43 0.35 -17.90 15.83
C PRO A 43 -0.21 -17.21 17.07
N GLY A 44 -0.61 -18.03 18.07
CA GLY A 44 -1.39 -17.56 19.22
C GLY A 44 -0.71 -16.36 19.84
N ARG A 45 -1.49 -15.40 20.38
CA ARG A 45 -1.04 -14.14 21.03
C ARG A 45 0.43 -14.27 21.38
N VAL A 46 1.31 -13.79 20.51
CA VAL A 46 2.70 -13.64 20.91
C VAL A 46 2.57 -12.65 22.05
N GLU A 47 2.85 -13.07 23.28
CA GLU A 47 2.99 -12.11 24.38
C GLU A 47 3.85 -11.00 23.81
N ALA A 48 3.30 -9.79 23.75
CA ALA A 48 4.04 -8.64 23.28
C ALA A 48 5.34 -8.66 24.08
N ALA A 49 6.46 -9.01 23.43
CA ALA A 49 7.75 -8.98 24.08
C ALA A 49 7.83 -7.56 24.63
N ALA A 50 7.99 -7.43 25.96
CA ALA A 50 7.93 -6.16 26.66
C ALA A 50 8.61 -5.11 25.80
N ASP A 51 7.84 -4.11 25.34
CA ASP A 51 8.19 -3.14 24.30
C ASP A 51 9.53 -2.49 24.69
N GLY A 52 10.61 -3.13 24.27
CA GLY A 52 11.95 -2.63 24.45
C GLY A 52 12.07 -1.33 23.68
N PRO A 53 13.03 -0.47 24.02
CA PRO A 53 13.34 0.67 23.17
C PRO A 53 13.49 0.22 21.72
N LEU A 54 12.77 0.88 20.81
CA LEU A 54 12.98 0.71 19.37
C LEU A 54 14.10 1.64 18.92
N TRP A 55 14.68 1.28 17.79
CA TRP A 55 15.69 2.08 17.12
C TRP A 55 15.07 2.61 15.85
N ILE A 56 15.17 3.90 15.57
CA ILE A 56 14.65 4.48 14.33
C ILE A 56 15.79 5.09 13.53
N THR A 57 15.65 5.06 12.21
CA THR A 57 16.43 5.92 11.32
C THR A 57 15.53 6.98 10.70
N LEU A 58 15.99 8.23 10.79
CA LEU A 58 15.36 9.44 10.25
C LEU A 58 16.31 10.10 9.27
N ALA A 59 15.83 10.79 8.24
CA ALA A 59 16.74 11.53 7.38
C ALA A 59 17.42 12.66 8.15
N SER A 60 18.71 12.87 7.92
CA SER A 60 19.48 13.94 8.58
C SER A 60 18.93 15.33 8.25
N SER A 61 18.26 15.48 7.10
CA SER A 61 17.57 16.71 6.69
C SER A 61 16.38 17.08 7.57
N ASP A 62 15.76 16.10 8.24
CA ASP A 62 14.47 16.29 8.91
C ASP A 62 14.63 16.60 10.41
N VAL A 63 15.81 16.29 10.96
CA VAL A 63 16.14 16.40 12.39
C VAL A 63 15.93 17.81 12.92
N GLY A 64 16.35 18.85 12.17
CA GLY A 64 16.19 20.24 12.60
C GLY A 64 14.72 20.63 12.82
N ALA A 65 13.79 20.08 12.03
CA ALA A 65 12.36 20.34 12.22
C ALA A 65 11.80 19.58 13.44
N LEU A 66 12.27 18.36 13.70
CA LEU A 66 11.87 17.55 14.86
C LEU A 66 12.25 18.22 16.19
N GLU A 67 13.45 18.80 16.27
CA GLU A 67 13.94 19.51 17.46
C GLU A 67 13.05 20.71 17.83
N THR A 68 12.49 21.40 16.84
CA THR A 68 11.61 22.57 17.07
C THR A 68 10.22 22.20 17.61
N GLN A 69 9.79 20.96 17.45
CA GLN A 69 8.47 20.47 17.86
C GLN A 69 8.46 19.79 19.23
N MET A 70 9.59 19.82 19.95
CA MET A 70 9.73 19.27 21.30
C MET A 70 9.35 17.79 21.42
N LEU A 71 9.46 17.01 20.32
CA LEU A 71 9.39 15.55 20.44
C LEU A 71 10.58 15.11 21.31
N PRO A 72 10.39 14.21 22.29
CA PRO A 72 11.41 13.85 23.29
C PRO A 72 12.46 12.90 22.69
N LEU A 73 13.11 13.30 21.60
CA LEU A 73 14.23 12.59 21.03
C LEU A 73 15.49 12.89 21.86
N GLN A 74 16.16 11.83 22.28
CA GLN A 74 17.50 11.96 22.87
C GLN A 74 18.52 12.29 21.78
N ALA A 75 19.77 12.58 22.16
CA ALA A 75 20.84 12.73 21.19
C ALA A 75 20.96 11.47 20.29
N PRO A 76 21.24 11.64 18.99
CA PRO A 76 21.36 10.52 18.07
C PRO A 76 22.52 9.63 18.48
N VAL A 77 22.30 8.33 18.38
CA VAL A 77 23.26 7.29 18.78
C VAL A 77 24.30 7.04 17.69
N ALA A 78 23.93 7.25 16.43
CA ALA A 78 24.80 7.22 15.26
C ALA A 78 24.24 8.17 14.19
N ARG A 79 25.08 8.59 13.24
CA ARG A 79 24.67 9.46 12.13
C ARG A 79 25.53 9.24 10.89
N SER A 80 24.95 9.49 9.73
CA SER A 80 25.61 9.67 8.44
C SER A 80 25.11 10.95 7.77
N ASP A 81 25.63 11.26 6.58
CA ASP A 81 25.13 12.39 5.78
C ASP A 81 23.66 12.19 5.36
N ARG A 82 23.18 10.93 5.32
CA ARG A 82 21.83 10.57 4.86
C ARG A 82 20.82 10.47 6.01
N ALA A 83 21.20 9.82 7.10
CA ALA A 83 20.26 9.51 8.18
C ALA A 83 20.90 9.51 9.58
N GLU A 84 20.06 9.66 10.60
CA GLU A 84 20.42 9.64 12.01
C GLU A 84 19.65 8.54 12.75
N VAL A 85 20.34 7.88 13.70
CA VAL A 85 19.79 6.78 14.51
C VAL A 85 19.38 7.30 15.88
N TYR A 86 18.14 7.05 16.27
CA TYR A 86 17.63 7.38 17.59
C TYR A 86 17.11 6.15 18.31
N ARG A 87 17.23 6.17 19.65
CA ARG A 87 16.55 5.22 20.53
C ARG A 87 15.25 5.86 21.01
N VAL A 88 14.12 5.23 20.74
CA VAL A 88 12.79 5.77 21.07
C VAL A 88 11.93 4.75 21.79
N SER A 89 10.94 5.25 22.54
CA SER A 89 9.87 4.40 23.08
C SER A 89 8.86 4.08 21.97
N PRO A 90 8.32 2.86 21.87
CA PRO A 90 7.32 2.52 20.84
C PRO A 90 6.07 3.41 20.84
N GLU A 91 5.72 3.98 21.99
CA GLU A 91 4.61 4.91 22.15
C GLU A 91 4.83 6.24 21.41
N LEU A 92 6.08 6.57 21.04
CA LEU A 92 6.42 7.76 20.27
C LEU A 92 6.11 7.60 18.77
N LEU A 93 6.05 6.36 18.25
CA LEU A 93 5.95 6.12 16.80
C LEU A 93 4.70 6.75 16.15
N PRO A 94 3.49 6.67 16.75
CA PRO A 94 2.32 7.36 16.19
C PRO A 94 2.50 8.87 16.10
N ALA A 95 3.09 9.50 17.12
CA ALA A 95 3.33 10.94 17.13
C ALA A 95 4.40 11.33 16.11
N LEU A 96 5.42 10.48 15.93
CA LEU A 96 6.44 10.67 14.91
C LEU A 96 5.85 10.54 13.50
N SER A 97 5.07 9.50 13.20
CA SER A 97 4.36 9.37 11.92
C SER A 97 3.44 10.57 11.67
N SER A 98 2.69 11.02 12.68
CA SER A 98 1.90 12.26 12.59
C SER A 98 2.73 13.45 12.15
N PHE A 99 3.90 13.64 12.76
CA PHE A 99 4.78 14.74 12.45
C PHE A 99 5.35 14.62 11.04
N MET A 100 5.81 13.42 10.64
CA MET A 100 6.34 13.18 9.30
C MET A 100 5.27 13.44 8.24
N HIS A 101 4.04 13.01 8.48
CA HIS A 101 2.90 13.28 7.63
C HIS A 101 2.61 14.78 7.51
N GLU A 102 2.40 15.47 8.64
CA GLU A 102 1.99 16.89 8.63
C GLU A 102 3.08 17.85 8.14
N LYS A 103 4.36 17.47 8.28
CA LYS A 103 5.49 18.34 7.90
C LYS A 103 6.12 18.00 6.57
N PHE A 104 6.09 16.74 6.17
CA PHE A 104 6.83 16.26 5.00
C PHE A 104 5.96 15.45 4.04
N HIS A 105 4.67 15.28 4.30
CA HIS A 105 3.74 14.55 3.42
C HIS A 105 4.15 13.09 3.19
N ARG A 106 4.55 12.40 4.28
CA ARG A 106 4.98 10.98 4.28
C ARG A 106 4.11 10.16 5.24
N CYS A 107 3.65 8.97 4.87
CA CYS A 107 2.86 8.10 5.75
C CYS A 107 3.72 7.57 6.91
N GLY A 108 4.88 6.98 6.61
CA GLY A 108 5.91 6.67 7.61
C GLY A 108 6.89 7.82 7.84
N GLY A 109 7.84 7.99 6.91
CA GLY A 109 8.92 8.97 6.97
C GLY A 109 10.15 8.54 7.79
N PHE A 110 10.13 7.34 8.37
CA PHE A 110 11.24 6.77 9.13
C PHE A 110 11.21 5.24 9.03
N PHE A 111 12.34 4.57 9.27
CA PHE A 111 12.34 3.13 9.52
C PHE A 111 12.39 2.85 11.01
N ALA A 112 11.59 1.89 11.48
CA ALA A 112 11.72 1.33 12.82
C ALA A 112 12.43 -0.04 12.78
N HIS A 113 13.42 -0.20 13.65
CA HIS A 113 14.34 -1.33 13.76
C HIS A 113 14.26 -1.95 15.15
N ARG A 114 14.50 -3.26 15.24
CA ARG A 114 14.41 -3.99 16.52
C ARG A 114 15.70 -3.89 17.33
N SER A 115 16.82 -3.59 16.68
CA SER A 115 18.12 -3.47 17.33
C SER A 115 18.89 -2.27 16.83
N ARG A 116 19.85 -1.82 17.65
CA ARG A 116 20.82 -0.80 17.28
C ARG A 116 21.61 -1.20 16.04
N GLU A 117 22.00 -2.46 15.97
CA GLU A 117 22.78 -3.01 14.85
C GLU A 117 22.00 -2.96 13.54
N GLU A 118 20.71 -3.30 13.55
CA GLU A 118 19.82 -3.15 12.39
C GLU A 118 19.76 -1.67 11.94
N ALA A 119 19.60 -0.74 12.88
CA ALA A 119 19.51 0.70 12.59
C ALA A 119 20.84 1.30 12.09
N GLU A 120 21.97 0.92 12.68
CA GLU A 120 23.29 1.36 12.22
C GLU A 120 23.64 0.72 10.86
N GLY A 121 23.20 -0.51 10.60
CA GLY A 121 23.32 -1.15 9.29
C GLY A 121 22.57 -0.38 8.19
N ASP A 122 21.41 0.20 8.51
CA ASP A 122 20.62 1.03 7.58
C ASP A 122 21.35 2.33 7.18
N LEU A 123 22.21 2.87 8.06
CA LEU A 123 23.07 4.02 7.73
C LEU A 123 24.14 3.68 6.69
N ALA A 124 24.59 2.41 6.67
CA ALA A 124 25.63 1.92 5.79
C ALA A 124 25.10 1.29 4.49
N ALA A 125 23.76 1.17 4.34
CA ALA A 125 23.14 0.61 3.15
C ALA A 125 23.53 1.44 1.92
N PRO A 126 24.17 0.83 0.89
CA PRO A 126 24.59 1.58 -0.28
C PRO A 126 23.37 2.10 -1.02
N VAL A 127 23.42 3.37 -1.46
CA VAL A 127 22.47 3.89 -2.44
C VAL A 127 22.65 3.06 -3.71
N ARG A 128 21.62 2.31 -4.09
CA ARG A 128 21.67 1.44 -5.25
C ARG A 128 21.95 2.26 -6.51
N ALA A 129 22.97 1.86 -7.27
CA ALA A 129 23.11 2.28 -8.66
C ALA A 129 22.03 1.56 -9.49
N ALA A 130 21.26 2.31 -10.28
CA ALA A 130 20.19 1.79 -11.11
C ALA A 130 20.66 0.58 -11.94
N ALA A 131 20.07 -0.58 -11.70
CA ALA A 131 20.43 -1.81 -12.39
C ALA A 131 19.35 -2.87 -12.21
N ALA A 132 18.33 -2.81 -13.06
CA ALA A 132 17.65 -4.01 -13.50
C ALA A 132 17.70 -4.06 -15.02
N GLY A 133 17.77 -5.29 -15.56
CA GLY A 133 17.92 -5.56 -16.99
C GLY A 133 16.79 -4.94 -17.82
N PRO A 134 16.91 -4.96 -19.16
CA PRO A 134 15.93 -4.28 -20.01
C PRO A 134 14.53 -4.84 -19.73
N TYR A 135 13.67 -3.99 -19.17
CA TYR A 135 12.25 -4.24 -19.10
C TYR A 135 11.69 -4.08 -20.50
N VAL A 136 10.92 -5.07 -20.95
CA VAL A 136 10.41 -5.11 -22.32
C VAL A 136 8.89 -5.22 -22.25
N MET A 137 8.19 -4.37 -22.97
CA MET A 137 6.75 -4.49 -23.20
C MET A 137 6.50 -5.34 -24.45
N ASP A 138 5.99 -6.56 -24.26
CA ASP A 138 5.72 -7.50 -25.35
C ASP A 138 4.45 -8.33 -25.13
N GLN A 139 3.64 -8.00 -24.12
CA GLN A 139 2.41 -8.71 -23.77
C GLN A 139 1.14 -7.93 -24.09
N ARG A 140 1.20 -6.88 -24.93
CA ARG A 140 0.04 -6.04 -25.30
C ARG A 140 -1.22 -6.84 -25.66
N ALA A 141 -1.08 -7.87 -26.49
CA ALA A 141 -2.20 -8.73 -26.92
C ALA A 141 -2.86 -9.49 -25.76
N VAL A 142 -2.16 -9.70 -24.64
CA VAL A 142 -2.69 -10.28 -23.40
C VAL A 142 -3.23 -9.20 -22.48
N VAL A 143 -2.56 -8.05 -22.36
CA VAL A 143 -2.94 -6.96 -21.45
C VAL A 143 -4.26 -6.32 -21.86
N GLU A 144 -4.39 -5.87 -23.12
CA GLU A 144 -5.51 -5.02 -23.56
C GLU A 144 -6.89 -5.62 -23.27
N PRO A 145 -7.18 -6.91 -23.55
CA PRO A 145 -8.48 -7.50 -23.24
C PRO A 145 -8.79 -7.56 -21.74
N LEU A 146 -7.77 -7.56 -20.87
CA LEU A 146 -7.94 -7.63 -19.41
C LEU A 146 -8.32 -6.28 -18.83
N LEU A 147 -7.85 -5.18 -19.42
CA LEU A 147 -8.09 -3.82 -18.89
C LEU A 147 -9.58 -3.46 -18.86
N GLY A 148 -10.36 -3.94 -19.82
CA GLY A 148 -11.82 -3.76 -19.87
C GLY A 148 -12.59 -4.57 -18.83
N ARG A 149 -11.92 -5.47 -18.09
CA ARG A 149 -12.51 -6.27 -17.02
C ARG A 149 -12.37 -5.64 -15.64
N VAL A 150 -11.57 -4.57 -15.52
CA VAL A 150 -11.43 -3.79 -14.28
C VAL A 150 -12.75 -3.08 -13.99
N GLN A 151 -13.23 -3.20 -12.76
CA GLN A 151 -14.52 -2.66 -12.32
C GLN A 151 -14.35 -1.78 -11.09
N GLU A 152 -14.80 -0.52 -11.21
CA GLU A 152 -14.82 0.44 -10.10
C GLU A 152 -15.61 -0.09 -8.89
N SER A 153 -16.72 -0.79 -9.13
CA SER A 153 -17.56 -1.34 -8.06
C SER A 153 -16.85 -2.38 -7.20
N GLU A 154 -15.91 -3.15 -7.78
CA GLU A 154 -15.10 -4.11 -7.02
C GLU A 154 -14.04 -3.40 -6.18
N LEU A 155 -13.41 -2.35 -6.73
CA LEU A 155 -12.48 -1.50 -5.99
C LEU A 155 -13.18 -0.86 -4.79
N ARG A 156 -14.30 -0.18 -5.04
CA ARG A 156 -15.13 0.45 -4.01
C ARG A 156 -15.55 -0.54 -2.93
N SER A 157 -16.01 -1.73 -3.32
CA SER A 157 -16.46 -2.75 -2.36
C SER A 157 -15.34 -3.20 -1.42
N THR A 158 -14.09 -3.31 -1.92
CA THR A 158 -12.93 -3.61 -1.07
C THR A 158 -12.60 -2.44 -0.14
N MET A 159 -12.61 -1.20 -0.65
CA MET A 159 -12.38 -0.01 0.17
C MET A 159 -13.41 0.13 1.29
N ASP A 160 -14.70 0.02 0.98
CA ASP A 160 -15.79 0.09 1.97
C ASP A 160 -15.64 -1.00 3.04
N SER A 161 -15.23 -2.21 2.64
CA SER A 161 -15.02 -3.32 3.58
C SER A 161 -13.88 -3.06 4.56
N LEU A 162 -12.76 -2.52 4.08
CA LEU A 162 -11.61 -2.19 4.93
C LEU A 162 -11.86 -0.94 5.78
N ALA A 163 -12.58 0.04 5.25
CA ALA A 163 -12.93 1.27 5.94
C ALA A 163 -14.05 1.10 6.98
N ALA A 164 -14.75 -0.04 6.99
CA ALA A 164 -15.76 -0.37 7.99
C ALA A 164 -15.18 -0.88 9.32
N PHE A 165 -13.92 -1.34 9.34
CA PHE A 165 -13.23 -1.57 10.62
C PHE A 165 -13.12 -0.25 11.41
N HIS A 166 -13.06 -0.32 12.73
CA HIS A 166 -12.86 0.88 13.56
C HIS A 166 -11.52 1.56 13.21
N ASP A 167 -10.49 0.74 13.10
CA ASP A 167 -9.15 1.05 12.61
C ASP A 167 -8.55 -0.24 12.05
N ARG A 168 -7.39 -0.15 11.42
CA ARG A 168 -6.60 -1.32 11.03
C ARG A 168 -5.21 -1.29 11.67
N PHE A 169 -5.08 -0.67 12.84
CA PHE A 169 -3.79 -0.41 13.46
C PHE A 169 -3.05 -1.69 13.83
N TYR A 170 -1.73 -1.74 13.61
CA TYR A 170 -0.92 -2.97 13.70
C TYR A 170 -1.00 -3.75 15.03
N SER A 171 -1.29 -3.04 16.12
CA SER A 171 -1.40 -3.60 17.48
C SER A 171 -2.83 -3.74 17.98
N SER A 172 -3.86 -3.42 17.16
CA SER A 172 -5.26 -3.49 17.55
C SER A 172 -5.92 -4.80 17.09
N ASP A 173 -6.96 -5.23 17.81
CA ASP A 173 -7.76 -6.41 17.43
C ASP A 173 -8.41 -6.24 16.05
N PRO A 174 -9.03 -5.08 15.73
CA PRO A 174 -9.48 -4.77 14.37
C PRO A 174 -8.39 -4.88 13.29
N GLY A 175 -7.16 -4.44 13.55
CA GLY A 175 -6.04 -4.58 12.62
C GLY A 175 -5.65 -6.03 12.34
N ALA A 176 -5.64 -6.90 13.35
CA ALA A 176 -5.42 -8.33 13.14
C ALA A 176 -6.60 -9.00 12.41
N GLU A 177 -7.84 -8.53 12.64
CA GLU A 177 -9.03 -9.00 11.93
C GLU A 177 -9.06 -8.59 10.46
N SER A 178 -8.62 -7.38 10.11
CA SER A 178 -8.55 -6.92 8.72
C SER A 178 -7.58 -7.77 7.89
N ALA A 179 -6.45 -8.18 8.48
CA ALA A 179 -5.51 -9.10 7.82
C ALA A 179 -6.10 -10.50 7.58
N ARG A 180 -6.83 -11.04 8.56
CA ARG A 180 -7.56 -12.31 8.36
C ARG A 180 -8.63 -12.18 7.29
N TRP A 181 -9.35 -11.06 7.27
CA TRP A 181 -10.34 -10.77 6.23
C TRP A 181 -9.70 -10.75 4.84
N LEU A 182 -8.58 -10.03 4.67
CA LEU A 182 -7.88 -9.92 3.39
C LEU A 182 -7.37 -11.29 2.94
N GLN A 183 -6.73 -12.04 3.83
CA GLN A 183 -6.26 -13.40 3.54
C GLN A 183 -7.41 -14.28 3.03
N ALA A 184 -8.55 -14.29 3.70
CA ALA A 184 -9.71 -15.09 3.28
C ALA A 184 -10.28 -14.62 1.93
N ARG A 185 -10.36 -13.31 1.71
CA ARG A 185 -10.82 -12.72 0.44
C ARG A 185 -9.91 -13.17 -0.70
N TRP A 186 -8.60 -12.99 -0.55
CA TRP A 186 -7.60 -13.39 -1.53
C TRP A 186 -7.56 -14.90 -1.77
N GLN A 187 -7.61 -15.72 -0.72
CA GLN A 187 -7.68 -17.18 -0.84
C GLN A 187 -8.93 -17.63 -1.62
N SER A 188 -10.06 -16.92 -1.46
CA SER A 188 -11.29 -17.21 -2.20
C SER A 188 -11.17 -16.89 -3.69
N LEU A 189 -10.43 -15.84 -4.06
CA LEU A 189 -10.23 -15.44 -5.46
C LEU A 189 -9.38 -16.47 -6.22
N VAL A 190 -8.37 -17.06 -5.57
CA VAL A 190 -7.51 -18.08 -6.19
C VAL A 190 -8.00 -19.50 -5.97
N LYS A 191 -9.22 -19.68 -5.45
CA LYS A 191 -9.78 -21.02 -5.22
C LYS A 191 -9.84 -21.80 -6.54
N GLY A 192 -9.16 -22.94 -6.58
CA GLY A 192 -9.11 -23.80 -7.77
C GLY A 192 -7.95 -23.51 -8.73
N LEU A 193 -7.14 -22.48 -8.47
CA LEU A 193 -5.90 -22.24 -9.22
C LEU A 193 -4.76 -23.07 -8.59
N PRO A 194 -4.18 -24.06 -9.29
CA PRO A 194 -3.20 -24.97 -8.70
C PRO A 194 -1.97 -24.24 -8.16
N GLY A 195 -1.60 -24.52 -6.91
CA GLY A 195 -0.43 -23.96 -6.24
C GLY A 195 -0.56 -22.50 -5.80
N ALA A 196 -1.63 -21.80 -6.19
CA ALA A 196 -1.88 -20.44 -5.71
C ALA A 196 -2.47 -20.46 -4.29
N SER A 197 -1.98 -19.57 -3.42
CA SER A 197 -2.44 -19.48 -2.03
C SER A 197 -2.27 -18.09 -1.44
N ALA A 198 -3.09 -17.75 -0.44
CA ALA A 198 -2.94 -16.54 0.36
C ALA A 198 -2.59 -16.91 1.81
N GLN A 199 -1.47 -16.38 2.31
CA GLN A 199 -0.90 -16.74 3.59
C GLN A 199 -0.63 -15.51 4.45
N ALA A 200 -0.87 -15.63 5.75
CA ALA A 200 -0.45 -14.63 6.72
C ALA A 200 1.04 -14.80 7.04
N VAL A 201 1.78 -13.69 7.05
CA VAL A 201 3.18 -13.61 7.49
C VAL A 201 3.20 -12.96 8.86
N ALA A 202 3.52 -13.76 9.88
CA ALA A 202 3.63 -13.27 11.24
C ALA A 202 4.94 -12.49 11.45
N HIS A 203 4.83 -11.47 12.31
CA HIS A 203 5.92 -10.60 12.72
C HIS A 203 6.12 -10.67 14.23
N GLN A 204 7.34 -10.37 14.68
CA GLN A 204 7.66 -10.39 16.10
C GLN A 204 7.30 -9.06 16.76
N GLY A 205 6.54 -9.12 17.85
CA GLY A 205 6.22 -7.95 18.70
C GLY A 205 4.89 -7.27 18.40
N TRP A 206 4.07 -7.78 17.48
CA TRP A 206 2.71 -7.28 17.27
C TRP A 206 1.78 -8.34 16.65
N GLN A 207 0.48 -8.03 16.61
CA GLN A 207 -0.56 -9.02 16.30
C GLN A 207 -1.04 -9.01 14.85
N GLN A 208 -0.98 -7.89 14.14
CA GLN A 208 -1.36 -7.85 12.74
C GLN A 208 -0.27 -8.51 11.86
N PRO A 209 -0.58 -9.61 11.15
CA PRO A 209 0.32 -10.17 10.16
C PRO A 209 0.23 -9.37 8.85
N SER A 210 1.29 -9.41 8.05
CA SER A 210 1.17 -9.09 6.62
C SER A 210 0.44 -10.24 5.90
N VAL A 211 -0.12 -10.00 4.72
CA VAL A 211 -0.76 -11.03 3.89
C VAL A 211 -0.03 -11.13 2.56
N VAL A 212 0.32 -12.33 2.13
CA VAL A 212 0.95 -12.60 0.83
C VAL A 212 0.10 -13.59 0.06
N LEU A 213 -0.44 -13.17 -1.08
CA LEU A 213 -1.00 -14.08 -2.09
C LEU A 213 0.07 -14.38 -3.13
N SER A 214 0.33 -15.65 -3.39
CA SER A 214 1.29 -16.10 -4.41
C SER A 214 0.58 -16.89 -5.51
N ILE A 215 0.86 -16.55 -6.77
CA ILE A 215 0.48 -17.31 -7.96
C ILE A 215 1.78 -17.85 -8.58
N PRO A 216 2.01 -19.17 -8.57
CA PRO A 216 3.28 -19.75 -8.99
C PRO A 216 3.51 -19.59 -10.49
N GLY A 217 4.75 -19.24 -10.85
CA GLY A 217 5.21 -19.19 -12.24
C GLY A 217 5.29 -20.59 -12.86
N ALA A 218 4.88 -20.72 -14.12
CA ALA A 218 4.89 -22.01 -14.80
C ALA A 218 6.27 -22.42 -15.36
N GLU A 219 7.16 -21.46 -15.64
CA GLU A 219 8.46 -21.73 -16.29
C GLU A 219 9.65 -21.22 -15.45
N ARG A 220 9.48 -20.13 -14.71
CA ARG A 220 10.50 -19.48 -13.86
C ARG A 220 9.96 -19.20 -12.46
N PRO A 221 9.55 -20.25 -11.71
CA PRO A 221 8.90 -20.08 -10.42
C PRO A 221 9.79 -19.45 -9.34
N ASP A 222 11.12 -19.44 -9.52
CA ASP A 222 12.10 -18.83 -8.62
C ASP A 222 12.27 -17.32 -8.82
N GLU A 223 11.73 -16.77 -9.91
CA GLU A 223 11.68 -15.33 -10.16
C GLU A 223 10.33 -14.75 -9.76
N ILE A 224 10.38 -13.62 -9.04
CA ILE A 224 9.23 -13.09 -8.32
C ILE A 224 8.95 -11.66 -8.76
N VAL A 225 7.73 -11.42 -9.20
CA VAL A 225 7.15 -10.09 -9.39
C VAL A 225 6.30 -9.76 -8.17
N VAL A 226 6.53 -8.61 -7.53
CA VAL A 226 5.79 -8.21 -6.33
C VAL A 226 4.93 -6.98 -6.65
N LEU A 227 3.68 -7.02 -6.20
CA LEU A 227 2.78 -5.86 -6.15
C LEU A 227 2.34 -5.69 -4.70
N GLY A 228 2.50 -4.49 -4.15
CA GLY A 228 2.36 -4.24 -2.72
C GLY A 228 1.54 -2.99 -2.38
N GLY A 229 1.03 -2.98 -1.16
CA GLY A 229 0.34 -1.86 -0.49
C GLY A 229 0.22 -2.21 0.99
N HIS A 230 0.17 -1.23 1.88
CA HIS A 230 0.00 -1.54 3.30
C HIS A 230 -1.47 -1.69 3.68
N LEU A 231 -1.70 -2.45 4.74
CA LEU A 231 -3.02 -2.86 5.20
C LEU A 231 -3.47 -2.11 6.44
N ASP A 232 -2.54 -1.59 7.23
CA ASP A 232 -2.88 -0.85 8.43
C ASP A 232 -3.49 0.53 8.13
N SER A 233 -3.95 1.17 9.21
CA SER A 233 -4.35 2.57 9.23
C SER A 233 -4.11 3.12 10.62
N ILE A 234 -3.88 4.42 10.71
CA ILE A 234 -3.71 5.13 11.97
C ILE A 234 -4.64 6.34 12.07
N ASN A 235 -4.98 6.72 13.31
CA ASN A 235 -5.49 8.06 13.60
C ASN A 235 -4.48 8.78 14.48
N SER A 236 -3.71 9.67 13.89
CA SER A 236 -2.59 10.30 14.57
C SER A 236 -3.02 11.40 15.55
N ARG A 237 -4.24 11.95 15.39
CA ARG A 237 -4.78 13.01 16.25
C ARG A 237 -5.44 12.48 17.52
N ALA A 238 -6.19 11.39 17.39
CA ALA A 238 -6.94 10.78 18.49
C ALA A 238 -6.30 9.46 18.99
N GLY A 239 -5.17 9.06 18.39
CA GLY A 239 -4.46 7.83 18.72
C GLY A 239 -5.36 6.59 18.58
N LYS A 240 -5.08 5.55 19.38
CA LYS A 240 -5.84 4.29 19.37
C LYS A 240 -7.33 4.44 19.74
N ALA A 241 -7.73 5.57 20.34
CA ALA A 241 -9.12 5.84 20.69
C ALA A 241 -9.92 6.45 19.52
N GLY A 242 -9.24 6.98 18.51
CA GLY A 242 -9.84 7.55 17.32
C GLY A 242 -10.17 6.50 16.28
N ARG A 243 -11.24 6.75 15.51
CA ARG A 243 -11.55 5.97 14.31
C ARG A 243 -10.49 6.24 13.23
N ALA A 244 -9.99 5.21 12.58
CA ALA A 244 -9.04 5.31 11.46
C ALA A 244 -9.57 4.54 10.25
N PRO A 245 -10.56 5.09 9.51
CA PRO A 245 -11.16 4.38 8.40
C PRO A 245 -10.15 4.09 7.29
N GLY A 246 -9.17 4.96 7.06
CA GLY A 246 -8.05 4.66 6.17
C GLY A 246 -8.50 4.29 4.76
N ALA A 247 -9.49 5.00 4.22
CA ALA A 247 -10.17 4.60 2.99
C ALA A 247 -9.29 4.81 1.76
N ASP A 248 -8.63 5.96 1.71
CA ASP A 248 -7.60 6.22 0.72
C ASP A 248 -6.27 5.63 1.17
N ASP A 249 -5.93 5.80 2.45
CA ASP A 249 -4.67 5.39 3.08
C ASP A 249 -4.85 4.19 4.04
N ASN A 250 -4.61 2.96 3.63
CA ASN A 250 -4.35 2.52 2.26
C ASN A 250 -5.30 1.40 1.80
N ALA A 251 -6.58 1.51 2.16
CA ALA A 251 -7.58 0.59 1.63
C ALA A 251 -7.70 0.68 0.10
N SER A 252 -7.38 1.84 -0.50
CA SER A 252 -7.38 2.04 -1.95
C SER A 252 -6.31 1.19 -2.66
N GLY A 253 -5.07 1.17 -2.17
CA GLY A 253 -4.00 0.32 -2.70
C GLY A 253 -4.31 -1.17 -2.56
N ILE A 254 -4.84 -1.59 -1.41
CA ILE A 254 -5.32 -2.99 -1.24
C ILE A 254 -6.45 -3.33 -2.21
N ALA A 255 -7.34 -2.38 -2.51
CA ALA A 255 -8.38 -2.56 -3.51
C ALA A 255 -7.80 -2.75 -4.92
N VAL A 256 -6.83 -1.92 -5.32
CA VAL A 256 -6.09 -2.05 -6.59
C VAL A 256 -5.49 -3.45 -6.74
N LEU A 257 -4.79 -3.96 -5.71
CA LEU A 257 -4.21 -5.30 -5.71
C LEU A 257 -5.29 -6.39 -5.82
N THR A 258 -6.37 -6.27 -5.04
CA THR A 258 -7.46 -7.24 -4.99
C THR A 258 -8.17 -7.35 -6.34
N GLU A 259 -8.40 -6.22 -7.00
CA GLU A 259 -9.03 -6.16 -8.31
C GLU A 259 -8.13 -6.74 -9.41
N ALA A 260 -6.82 -6.46 -9.36
CA ALA A 260 -5.86 -7.07 -10.26
C ALA A 260 -5.86 -8.61 -10.13
N VAL A 261 -5.84 -9.16 -8.91
CA VAL A 261 -5.98 -10.61 -8.66
C VAL A 261 -7.27 -11.14 -9.28
N ARG A 262 -8.42 -10.48 -9.04
CA ARG A 262 -9.71 -10.91 -9.58
C ARG A 262 -9.69 -10.97 -11.12
N VAL A 263 -9.19 -9.93 -11.77
CA VAL A 263 -9.11 -9.83 -13.24
C VAL A 263 -8.22 -10.93 -13.82
N LEU A 264 -7.01 -11.10 -13.26
CA LEU A 264 -6.02 -12.06 -13.75
C LEU A 264 -6.51 -13.51 -13.58
N VAL A 265 -7.03 -13.85 -12.39
CA VAL A 265 -7.53 -15.20 -12.12
C VAL A 265 -8.78 -15.52 -12.93
N ALA A 266 -9.73 -14.58 -13.02
CA ALA A 266 -10.94 -14.80 -13.80
C ALA A 266 -10.68 -14.88 -15.32
N ALA A 267 -9.49 -14.49 -15.78
CA ALA A 267 -9.06 -14.66 -17.17
C ALA A 267 -8.37 -16.03 -17.42
N GLY A 268 -8.13 -16.80 -16.35
CA GLY A 268 -7.30 -17.99 -16.42
C GLY A 268 -5.85 -17.68 -16.80
N TRP A 269 -5.37 -16.47 -16.49
CA TRP A 269 -4.00 -16.08 -16.80
C TRP A 269 -3.01 -16.93 -16.03
N ARG A 270 -1.96 -17.41 -16.72
CA ARG A 270 -0.89 -18.22 -16.15
C ARG A 270 0.44 -17.50 -16.34
N PRO A 271 1.09 -17.05 -15.25
CA PRO A 271 2.32 -16.32 -15.37
C PRO A 271 3.51 -17.25 -15.62
N ARG A 272 4.53 -16.74 -16.30
CA ARG A 272 5.81 -17.42 -16.49
C ARG A 272 6.65 -17.39 -15.22
N ARG A 273 6.67 -16.23 -14.55
CA ARG A 273 7.29 -15.99 -13.24
C ARG A 273 6.27 -16.07 -12.11
N THR A 274 6.72 -16.26 -10.88
CA THR A 274 5.82 -16.16 -9.73
C THR A 274 5.37 -14.72 -9.53
N VAL A 275 4.10 -14.51 -9.24
CA VAL A 275 3.53 -13.20 -8.91
C VAL A 275 3.02 -13.22 -7.49
N GLU A 276 3.47 -12.26 -6.68
CA GLU A 276 3.08 -12.10 -5.29
C GLU A 276 2.40 -10.75 -5.07
N PHE A 277 1.23 -10.78 -4.44
CA PHE A 277 0.47 -9.62 -4.01
C PHE A 277 0.57 -9.53 -2.50
N MET A 278 0.91 -8.35 -1.98
CA MET A 278 1.23 -8.18 -0.57
C MET A 278 0.42 -7.06 0.07
N GLY A 279 -0.23 -7.37 1.20
CA GLY A 279 -0.81 -6.41 2.12
C GLY A 279 0.10 -6.30 3.34
N TYR A 280 0.94 -5.28 3.40
CA TYR A 280 1.95 -5.12 4.46
C TYR A 280 1.32 -4.67 5.78
N ALA A 281 1.80 -5.20 6.90
CA ALA A 281 1.42 -4.72 8.23
C ALA A 281 2.37 -3.62 8.70
N ALA A 282 1.88 -2.73 9.57
CA ALA A 282 2.72 -1.81 10.35
C ALA A 282 3.58 -0.86 9.49
N GLU A 283 3.05 -0.35 8.38
CA GLU A 283 3.70 0.71 7.59
C GLU A 283 3.77 2.00 8.41
N GLU A 284 2.65 2.36 9.03
CA GLU A 284 2.36 3.64 9.70
C GLU A 284 3.22 3.88 10.94
N VAL A 285 3.96 2.86 11.36
CA VAL A 285 4.85 2.86 12.51
C VAL A 285 6.29 2.51 12.11
N GLY A 286 6.65 2.86 10.88
CA GLY A 286 8.01 2.81 10.35
C GLY A 286 8.30 1.58 9.50
N LEU A 287 7.41 1.26 8.55
CA LEU A 287 7.63 0.28 7.48
C LEU A 287 7.93 -1.15 7.97
N ARG A 288 7.45 -1.53 9.16
CA ARG A 288 7.97 -2.68 9.91
C ARG A 288 7.67 -4.02 9.23
N GLY A 289 6.49 -4.18 8.63
CA GLY A 289 6.10 -5.43 7.96
C GLY A 289 6.86 -5.65 6.65
N SER A 290 6.93 -4.63 5.78
CA SER A 290 7.70 -4.70 4.53
C SER A 290 9.20 -4.87 4.78
N GLN A 291 9.75 -4.20 5.79
CA GLN A 291 11.15 -4.38 6.19
C GLN A 291 11.47 -5.84 6.54
N ASP A 292 10.64 -6.47 7.38
CA ASP A 292 10.84 -7.85 7.78
C ASP A 292 10.76 -8.81 6.58
N ILE A 293 9.78 -8.60 5.69
CA ILE A 293 9.63 -9.41 4.47
C ILE A 293 10.83 -9.21 3.53
N ALA A 294 11.16 -7.98 3.15
CA ALA A 294 12.25 -7.69 2.22
C ALA A 294 13.59 -8.21 2.76
N ALA A 295 13.87 -8.03 4.06
CA ALA A 295 15.08 -8.54 4.68
C ALA A 295 15.12 -10.08 4.72
N ARG A 296 13.99 -10.76 4.95
CA ARG A 296 13.90 -12.23 4.83
C ARG A 296 14.18 -12.67 3.40
N TYR A 297 13.67 -11.95 2.40
CA TYR A 297 13.88 -12.27 0.98
C TYR A 297 15.34 -12.11 0.58
N ALA A 298 15.99 -11.02 1.00
CA ALA A 298 17.41 -10.78 0.77
C ALA A 298 18.28 -11.85 1.41
N ARG A 299 18.07 -12.17 2.70
CA ARG A 299 18.81 -13.23 3.41
C ARG A 299 18.62 -14.62 2.77
N ALA A 300 17.44 -14.89 2.23
CA ALA A 300 17.14 -16.14 1.54
C ALA A 300 17.60 -16.18 0.08
N GLY A 301 18.22 -15.11 -0.45
CA GLY A 301 18.68 -15.04 -1.83
C GLY A 301 17.56 -15.14 -2.87
N ARG A 302 16.35 -14.68 -2.54
CA ARG A 302 15.18 -14.72 -3.43
C ARG A 302 15.40 -13.80 -4.63
N LYS A 303 14.99 -14.22 -5.83
CA LYS A 303 15.16 -13.44 -7.05
C LYS A 303 13.91 -12.60 -7.33
N VAL A 304 13.85 -11.39 -6.76
CA VAL A 304 12.79 -10.44 -7.06
C VAL A 304 13.18 -9.60 -8.28
N VAL A 305 12.37 -9.68 -9.34
CA VAL A 305 12.66 -9.02 -10.62
C VAL A 305 12.13 -7.58 -10.69
N GLY A 306 11.16 -7.25 -9.84
CA GLY A 306 10.63 -5.90 -9.68
C GLY A 306 9.47 -5.87 -8.70
N VAL A 307 9.35 -4.74 -8.02
CA VAL A 307 8.32 -4.43 -7.02
C VAL A 307 7.62 -3.14 -7.40
N ILE A 308 6.30 -3.12 -7.37
CA ILE A 308 5.52 -1.87 -7.45
C ILE A 308 4.67 -1.70 -6.19
N GLN A 309 4.76 -0.53 -5.57
CA GLN A 309 3.94 -0.12 -4.43
C GLN A 309 2.77 0.73 -4.90
N TYR A 310 1.60 0.47 -4.31
CA TYR A 310 0.39 1.29 -4.39
C TYR A 310 0.06 1.77 -2.99
N ASP A 311 0.25 3.06 -2.76
CA ASP A 311 -0.03 3.69 -1.48
C ASP A 311 -0.76 4.98 -1.72
N MET A 312 -2.06 4.99 -1.40
CA MET A 312 -3.04 5.98 -1.87
C MET A 312 -3.27 5.96 -3.39
N SER A 313 -4.53 5.92 -3.79
CA SER A 313 -4.94 5.75 -5.20
C SER A 313 -6.35 6.25 -5.49
N ALA A 314 -7.05 6.81 -4.50
CA ALA A 314 -8.46 7.15 -4.64
C ALA A 314 -8.73 8.66 -4.71
N PHE A 315 -7.82 9.51 -4.25
CA PHE A 315 -8.01 10.96 -4.22
C PHE A 315 -7.23 11.68 -5.33
N ALA A 316 -7.96 12.31 -6.23
CA ALA A 316 -7.40 12.98 -7.41
C ALA A 316 -6.88 14.40 -7.11
N GLY A 317 -6.00 14.56 -6.12
CA GLY A 317 -5.53 15.86 -5.62
C GLY A 317 -4.89 16.75 -6.67
N SER A 318 -4.07 16.18 -7.56
CA SER A 318 -3.44 16.87 -8.69
C SER A 318 -4.17 16.61 -10.02
N GLY A 319 -5.46 16.28 -9.97
CA GLY A 319 -6.27 15.85 -11.11
C GLY A 319 -6.18 14.33 -11.38
N HIS A 320 -6.96 13.85 -12.35
CA HIS A 320 -6.98 12.42 -12.70
C HIS A 320 -5.71 12.01 -13.46
N GLY A 321 -4.65 11.65 -12.74
CA GLY A 321 -3.40 11.10 -13.27
C GLY A 321 -2.75 10.08 -12.34
N ILE A 322 -1.59 9.56 -12.73
CA ILE A 322 -0.72 8.72 -11.89
C ILE A 322 0.65 9.40 -11.77
N PHE A 323 1.14 9.59 -10.55
CA PHE A 323 2.40 10.26 -10.28
C PHE A 323 3.44 9.23 -9.83
N LEU A 324 4.59 9.19 -10.50
CA LEU A 324 5.65 8.24 -10.18
C LEU A 324 6.68 8.90 -9.25
N LEU A 325 7.04 8.19 -8.19
CA LEU A 325 8.12 8.65 -7.30
C LEU A 325 9.46 8.60 -8.03
N THR A 326 10.32 9.56 -7.70
CA THR A 326 11.64 9.73 -8.34
C THR A 326 12.81 9.43 -7.41
N ASP A 327 12.57 9.30 -6.11
CA ASP A 327 13.55 9.05 -5.06
C ASP A 327 13.30 7.72 -4.32
N ASN A 328 14.35 7.07 -3.84
CA ASN A 328 14.33 5.73 -3.22
C ASN A 328 13.69 4.62 -4.12
N VAL A 329 13.85 4.76 -5.43
CA VAL A 329 13.33 3.83 -6.45
C VAL A 329 14.41 3.39 -7.44
N ASP A 330 14.18 2.26 -8.11
CA ASP A 330 14.96 1.89 -9.29
C ASP A 330 14.48 2.67 -10.52
N ARG A 331 15.39 3.45 -11.12
CA ARG A 331 15.08 4.27 -12.30
C ARG A 331 14.65 3.46 -13.52
N GLY A 332 15.25 2.28 -13.73
CA GLY A 332 14.91 1.41 -14.85
C GLY A 332 13.48 0.88 -14.74
N LEU A 333 13.12 0.39 -13.56
CA LEU A 333 11.77 -0.09 -13.27
C LEU A 333 10.77 1.06 -13.31
N SER A 334 11.11 2.22 -12.76
CA SER A 334 10.23 3.40 -12.75
C SER A 334 9.96 3.91 -14.17
N ALA A 335 10.98 3.93 -15.04
CA ALA A 335 10.80 4.25 -16.46
C ALA A 335 9.84 3.26 -17.14
N PHE A 336 10.02 1.96 -16.91
CA PHE A 336 9.12 0.93 -17.42
C PHE A 336 7.69 1.08 -16.91
N VAL A 337 7.49 1.39 -15.62
CA VAL A 337 6.17 1.69 -15.05
C VAL A 337 5.56 2.91 -15.75
N GLY A 338 6.35 3.94 -16.06
CA GLY A 338 5.91 5.08 -16.86
C GLY A 338 5.41 4.69 -18.25
N GLU A 339 6.13 3.80 -18.95
CA GLU A 339 5.70 3.26 -20.24
C GLU A 339 4.39 2.47 -20.13
N LEU A 340 4.18 1.71 -19.04
CA LEU A 340 2.94 1.00 -18.77
C LEU A 340 1.77 1.96 -18.52
N VAL A 341 1.99 3.05 -17.78
CA VAL A 341 0.96 4.07 -17.57
C VAL A 341 0.55 4.69 -18.90
N ASP A 342 1.54 5.13 -19.69
CA ASP A 342 1.33 5.76 -21.00
C ASP A 342 0.58 4.83 -21.97
N ALA A 343 0.84 3.52 -21.91
CA ALA A 343 0.21 2.54 -22.80
C ALA A 343 -1.17 2.05 -22.34
N TYR A 344 -1.41 1.91 -21.03
CA TYR A 344 -2.51 1.08 -20.52
C TYR A 344 -3.43 1.76 -19.50
N ALA A 345 -2.97 2.79 -18.77
CA ALA A 345 -3.78 3.37 -17.69
C ALA A 345 -4.90 4.27 -18.21
N GLY A 346 -4.69 4.93 -19.36
CA GLY A 346 -5.67 5.84 -19.98
C GLY A 346 -5.80 7.19 -19.28
N VAL A 347 -4.78 7.58 -18.51
CA VAL A 347 -4.68 8.86 -17.80
C VAL A 347 -3.27 9.43 -17.98
N PRO A 348 -3.07 10.75 -17.84
CA PRO A 348 -1.73 11.33 -17.84
C PRO A 348 -0.90 10.79 -16.67
N ARG A 349 0.42 10.73 -16.87
CA ARG A 349 1.37 10.54 -15.78
C ARG A 349 2.11 11.81 -15.41
N GLY A 350 2.49 11.91 -14.14
CA GLY A 350 3.40 12.92 -13.62
C GLY A 350 4.55 12.28 -12.84
N GLU A 351 5.39 13.13 -12.29
CA GLU A 351 6.43 12.76 -11.33
C GLU A 351 6.14 13.46 -10.00
N THR A 352 6.55 12.83 -8.91
CA THR A 352 6.57 13.40 -7.58
C THR A 352 7.81 12.90 -6.84
N ASP A 353 8.09 13.50 -5.69
CA ASP A 353 9.03 12.97 -4.71
C ASP A 353 8.28 12.70 -3.40
N CYS A 354 8.90 11.99 -2.47
CA CYS A 354 8.31 11.83 -1.15
C CYS A 354 9.36 11.95 -0.03
N GLY A 355 10.62 11.71 -0.32
CA GLY A 355 11.71 11.75 0.65
C GLY A 355 11.98 10.39 1.29
N TYR A 356 12.75 10.41 2.37
CA TYR A 356 13.25 9.20 3.03
C TYR A 356 12.13 8.38 3.67
N ALA A 357 12.17 7.06 3.44
CA ALA A 357 11.30 6.06 4.08
C ALA A 357 9.81 6.41 4.02
N CYS A 358 9.35 6.87 2.86
CA CYS A 358 7.98 7.33 2.66
C CYS A 358 6.93 6.22 2.67
N SER A 359 7.23 5.05 2.10
CA SER A 359 6.34 3.87 2.05
C SER A 359 7.15 2.59 1.80
N ASP A 360 6.48 1.44 1.70
CA ASP A 360 7.08 0.11 1.72
C ASP A 360 8.04 -0.20 0.56
N HIS A 361 7.97 0.51 -0.56
CA HIS A 361 8.93 0.36 -1.67
C HIS A 361 10.37 0.62 -1.19
N ALA A 362 10.55 1.53 -0.23
CA ALA A 362 11.86 1.85 0.34
C ALA A 362 12.47 0.65 1.09
N SER A 363 11.64 -0.23 1.67
CA SER A 363 12.09 -1.49 2.29
C SER A 363 12.66 -2.46 1.25
N TRP A 364 12.13 -2.47 0.03
CA TRP A 364 12.63 -3.31 -1.06
C TRP A 364 13.90 -2.72 -1.68
N ASP A 365 13.91 -1.42 -1.97
CA ASP A 365 15.07 -0.72 -2.54
C ASP A 365 16.30 -0.85 -1.65
N LYS A 366 16.15 -0.60 -0.34
CA LYS A 366 17.28 -0.72 0.62
C LYS A 366 17.83 -2.14 0.76
N ASN A 367 17.03 -3.16 0.45
CA ASN A 367 17.45 -4.56 0.44
C ASN A 367 17.96 -5.01 -0.95
N GLY A 368 18.17 -4.07 -1.87
CA GLY A 368 18.77 -4.31 -3.19
C GLY A 368 17.78 -4.74 -4.26
N PHE A 369 16.48 -4.76 -4.00
CA PHE A 369 15.47 -5.17 -4.97
C PHE A 369 14.97 -3.98 -5.82
N PRO A 370 14.70 -4.17 -7.13
CA PRO A 370 14.19 -3.08 -7.96
C PRO A 370 12.77 -2.72 -7.51
N ALA A 371 12.56 -1.47 -7.07
CA ALA A 371 11.27 -1.01 -6.56
C ALA A 371 10.84 0.29 -7.25
N ALA A 372 9.54 0.43 -7.47
CA ALA A 372 8.89 1.64 -7.97
C ALA A 372 7.60 1.88 -7.16
N MET A 373 7.09 3.11 -7.21
CA MET A 373 5.82 3.46 -6.57
C MET A 373 4.99 4.35 -7.49
N ALA A 374 3.72 4.01 -7.60
CA ALA A 374 2.70 4.82 -8.27
C ALA A 374 1.82 5.47 -7.20
N PHE A 375 1.59 6.77 -7.36
CA PHE A 375 0.94 7.63 -6.37
C PHE A 375 -0.17 8.49 -7.02
N GLU A 376 -1.14 8.93 -6.23
CA GLU A 376 -2.36 9.60 -6.70
C GLU A 376 -2.20 11.10 -7.03
N SER A 377 -1.22 11.77 -6.43
CA SER A 377 -1.06 13.22 -6.56
C SER A 377 0.42 13.64 -6.56
N ARG A 378 0.67 14.94 -6.67
CA ARG A 378 1.92 15.53 -6.16
C ARG A 378 1.84 15.64 -4.64
N SER A 379 3.00 15.70 -3.97
CA SER A 379 3.12 15.69 -2.51
C SER A 379 2.31 16.81 -1.83
N ASP A 380 2.30 18.02 -2.39
CA ASP A 380 1.58 19.17 -1.84
C ASP A 380 0.05 19.07 -1.99
N ASP A 381 -0.44 18.19 -2.87
CA ASP A 381 -1.86 18.04 -3.20
C ASP A 381 -2.46 16.75 -2.61
N MET A 382 -1.75 16.05 -1.72
CA MET A 382 -2.21 14.81 -1.09
C MET A 382 -3.53 14.98 -0.35
N ASN A 383 -4.28 13.88 -0.21
CA ASN A 383 -5.53 13.85 0.53
C ASN A 383 -5.35 14.43 1.96
N PRO A 384 -5.99 15.57 2.29
CA PRO A 384 -5.82 16.24 3.59
C PRO A 384 -6.58 15.54 4.74
N GLY A 385 -7.25 14.43 4.44
CA GLY A 385 -7.98 13.60 5.38
C GLY A 385 -7.18 12.44 5.98
N ILE A 386 -6.04 12.06 5.38
CA ILE A 386 -5.27 10.87 5.81
C ILE A 386 -4.81 10.98 7.26
N HIS A 387 -4.60 9.83 7.89
CA HIS A 387 -4.29 9.68 9.31
C HIS A 387 -5.33 10.30 10.27
N THR A 388 -6.56 10.54 9.80
CA THR A 388 -7.68 11.04 10.63
C THR A 388 -8.95 10.22 10.43
N ASP A 389 -9.99 10.53 11.19
CA ASP A 389 -11.32 9.95 11.03
C ASP A 389 -12.05 10.42 9.76
N ARG A 390 -11.48 11.43 9.05
CA ARG A 390 -12.01 11.97 7.80
C ARG A 390 -11.51 11.24 6.56
N ASP A 391 -10.48 10.39 6.68
CA ASP A 391 -10.05 9.52 5.58
C ASP A 391 -11.10 8.43 5.33
N THR A 392 -12.10 8.82 4.56
CA THR A 392 -13.28 8.07 4.21
C THR A 392 -13.45 8.14 2.70
N LEU A 393 -14.17 7.19 2.10
CA LEU A 393 -14.44 7.24 0.66
C LEU A 393 -15.09 8.58 0.26
N ALA A 394 -15.98 9.12 1.10
CA ALA A 394 -16.57 10.45 0.89
C ALA A 394 -15.53 11.58 0.91
N GLY A 395 -14.52 11.49 1.78
CA GLY A 395 -13.40 12.43 1.83
C GLY A 395 -12.44 12.29 0.64
N ALA A 396 -12.30 11.08 0.10
CA ALA A 396 -11.44 10.78 -1.05
C ALA A 396 -12.07 11.10 -2.42
N GLY A 397 -13.29 11.64 -2.47
CA GLY A 397 -13.98 11.99 -3.72
C GLY A 397 -15.35 11.32 -3.91
N GLY A 398 -15.74 10.43 -3.01
CA GLY A 398 -17.06 9.76 -2.98
C GLY A 398 -17.16 8.50 -3.84
N ASP A 399 -16.11 8.15 -4.58
CA ASP A 399 -16.01 6.96 -5.41
C ASP A 399 -14.57 6.41 -5.49
N ALA A 400 -14.41 5.28 -6.19
CA ALA A 400 -13.12 4.66 -6.47
C ALA A 400 -12.69 4.87 -7.94
N ALA A 401 -13.24 5.88 -8.63
CA ALA A 401 -12.98 6.07 -10.06
C ALA A 401 -11.51 6.41 -10.33
N HIS A 402 -10.87 7.15 -9.42
CA HIS A 402 -9.44 7.47 -9.51
C HIS A 402 -8.53 6.24 -9.31
N ALA A 403 -9.00 5.20 -8.59
CA ALA A 403 -8.25 3.95 -8.40
C ALA A 403 -8.31 3.01 -9.62
N VAL A 404 -9.23 3.23 -10.56
CA VAL A 404 -9.37 2.37 -11.76
C VAL A 404 -8.11 2.36 -12.64
N PRO A 405 -7.49 3.50 -13.00
CA PRO A 405 -6.20 3.54 -13.67
C PRO A 405 -5.09 2.77 -12.96
N PHE A 406 -5.03 2.80 -11.62
CA PHE A 406 -4.04 2.05 -10.84
C PHE A 406 -4.29 0.55 -10.92
N ALA A 407 -5.55 0.09 -10.88
CA ALA A 407 -5.89 -1.32 -11.10
C ALA A 407 -5.52 -1.80 -12.52
N LYS A 408 -5.69 -0.96 -13.54
CA LYS A 408 -5.20 -1.24 -14.90
C LYS A 408 -3.68 -1.34 -14.94
N LEU A 409 -2.97 -0.42 -14.27
CA LEU A 409 -1.52 -0.45 -14.13
C LEU A 409 -1.06 -1.73 -13.43
N ALA A 410 -1.73 -2.17 -12.36
CA ALA A 410 -1.41 -3.39 -11.64
C ALA A 410 -1.57 -4.66 -12.50
N VAL A 411 -2.65 -4.75 -13.28
CA VAL A 411 -2.84 -5.83 -14.26
C VAL A 411 -1.74 -5.81 -15.32
N ALA A 412 -1.45 -4.64 -15.90
CA ALA A 412 -0.42 -4.50 -16.92
C ALA A 412 0.98 -4.85 -16.39
N PHE A 413 1.34 -4.35 -15.21
CA PHE A 413 2.61 -4.63 -14.55
C PHE A 413 2.79 -6.12 -14.28
N ALA A 414 1.78 -6.78 -13.71
CA ALA A 414 1.82 -8.21 -13.46
C ALA A 414 2.05 -8.99 -14.76
N VAL A 415 1.29 -8.69 -15.83
CA VAL A 415 1.37 -9.40 -17.09
C VAL A 415 2.68 -9.14 -17.82
N GLU A 416 3.07 -7.88 -17.98
CA GLU A 416 4.27 -7.49 -18.73
C GLU A 416 5.54 -7.90 -18.00
N LEU A 417 5.59 -7.84 -16.67
CA LEU A 417 6.79 -8.21 -15.94
C LEU A 417 6.88 -9.71 -15.66
N ALA A 418 5.77 -10.37 -15.32
CA ALA A 418 5.79 -11.80 -15.06
C ALA A 418 5.81 -12.64 -16.35
N LYS A 419 5.37 -12.05 -17.47
CA LYS A 419 5.16 -12.68 -18.78
C LYS A 419 4.10 -13.77 -18.74
N THR A 420 3.41 -13.99 -19.85
CA THR A 420 2.44 -15.09 -19.98
C THR A 420 3.15 -16.37 -20.36
N ALA A 421 2.88 -17.46 -19.64
CA ALA A 421 3.43 -18.76 -19.96
C ALA A 421 2.82 -19.31 -21.25
N GLN A 422 3.60 -20.07 -22.02
CA GLN A 422 3.06 -20.79 -23.17
C GLN A 422 2.08 -21.87 -22.69
N ARG A 423 0.99 -22.09 -23.44
CA ARG A 423 0.12 -23.23 -23.16
C ARG A 423 0.92 -24.53 -23.42
N PRO A 424 0.85 -25.50 -22.51
CA PRO A 424 1.53 -26.79 -22.69
C PRO A 424 1.03 -27.55 -23.92
#